data_AF-A0A1V1STJ2-F1
#
_entry.id   AF-A0A1V1STJ2-F1
#
_cell.length_a   1.000
_cell.length_b   1.000
_cell.length_c   1.000
_cell.angle_alpha   90.00
_cell.angle_beta   90.00
_cell.angle_gamma   90.00
#
_symmetry.space_group_name_H-M   'P 1'
#
loop_
_entity.id
_entity.type
_entity.pdbx_description
1 polymer ?
#
loop_
_entity_poly.entity_id
_entity_poly.type
_entity_poly.pdbx_seq_one_letter_code
_entity_poly.pdbx_strand_id
1 'polypeptide(L)'
;MSLDQLYLLPDVVRQAILNGPALAPPPGTIPDLDSPPNQNALCLAVATICLSISTTAIIFAAYAKLHGVRNVHYEDCKNKVSVNSWKPPD
;
A
#
# COMPACT_ATOMS: atom_id res chain seq x y z
N MET A 1 10.08 -8.04 41.72
CA MET A 1 11.14 -8.86 41.09
C MET A 1 11.34 -8.36 39.66
N SER A 2 12.58 -8.11 39.24
CA SER A 2 12.90 -7.76 37.84
C SER A 2 12.84 -9.02 36.97
N LEU A 3 12.42 -8.90 35.70
CA LEU A 3 12.35 -10.02 34.73
C LEU A 3 13.71 -10.73 34.57
N ASP A 4 14.82 -10.03 34.79
CA ASP A 4 16.19 -10.53 34.66
C ASP A 4 16.52 -11.71 35.59
N GLN A 5 15.81 -11.85 36.70
CA GLN A 5 16.06 -12.92 37.66
C GLN A 5 15.34 -14.23 37.32
N LEU A 6 14.40 -14.25 36.37
CA LEU A 6 13.61 -15.44 36.04
C LEU A 6 14.44 -16.57 35.42
N TYR A 7 15.55 -16.25 34.76
CA TYR A 7 16.46 -17.23 34.16
C TYR A 7 17.19 -18.09 35.21
N LEU A 8 17.39 -17.56 36.42
CA LEU A 8 18.14 -18.23 37.50
C LEU A 8 17.29 -19.22 38.32
N LEU A 9 15.98 -19.29 38.08
CA LEU A 9 15.07 -20.14 38.83
C LEU A 9 14.99 -21.56 38.27
N PRO A 10 14.72 -22.57 39.12
CA PRO A 10 14.36 -23.92 38.68
C PRO A 10 13.16 -23.88 37.72
N ASP A 11 13.19 -24.73 36.69
CA ASP A 11 12.23 -24.72 35.58
C ASP A 11 10.76 -24.74 36.03
N VAL A 12 10.44 -25.55 37.04
CA VAL A 12 9.09 -25.64 37.62
C VAL A 12 8.58 -24.30 38.14
N VAL A 13 9.40 -23.54 38.86
CA VAL A 13 8.99 -22.27 39.47
C VAL A 13 8.91 -21.19 38.39
N ARG A 14 9.81 -21.23 37.42
CA ARG A 14 9.80 -20.35 36.25
C ARG A 14 8.50 -20.51 35.45
N GLN A 15 8.15 -21.75 35.12
CA GLN A 15 6.90 -22.04 34.41
C GLN A 15 5.68 -21.63 35.22
N ALA A 16 5.68 -21.81 36.55
CA ALA A 16 4.58 -21.35 37.40
C ALA A 16 4.40 -19.82 37.39
N ILE A 17 5.49 -19.05 37.29
CA ILE A 17 5.45 -17.59 37.21
C ILE A 17 5.03 -17.12 35.80
N LEU A 18 5.57 -17.73 34.75
CA LEU A 18 5.23 -17.41 33.36
C LEU A 18 3.77 -17.76 33.01
N ASN A 19 3.24 -18.83 33.61
CA ASN A 19 1.83 -19.23 33.45
C ASN A 19 0.92 -18.64 34.53
N GLY A 20 1.44 -17.73 35.37
CA GLY A 20 0.64 -17.03 36.37
C GLY A 20 -0.34 -16.03 35.73
N PRO A 21 -1.41 -15.65 36.44
CA PRO A 21 -2.32 -14.60 35.97
C PRO A 21 -1.56 -13.29 35.75
N ALA A 22 -1.95 -12.55 34.71
CA ALA A 22 -1.34 -11.26 34.40
C ALA A 22 -1.43 -10.32 35.61
N LEU A 23 -0.35 -9.55 35.86
CA LEU A 23 -0.32 -8.57 36.94
C LEU A 23 -1.50 -7.58 36.80
N ALA A 24 -2.03 -7.17 37.94
CA ALA A 24 -3.01 -6.10 37.99
C ALA A 24 -2.43 -4.84 37.33
N PRO A 25 -3.24 -4.12 36.54
CA PRO A 25 -2.79 -2.91 35.88
C PRO A 25 -2.39 -1.83 36.89
N PRO A 26 -1.48 -0.91 36.51
CA PRO A 26 -1.08 0.19 37.37
C PRO A 26 -2.30 1.03 37.78
N PRO A 27 -2.32 1.54 39.03
CA PRO A 27 -3.46 2.31 39.54
C PRO A 27 -3.73 3.53 38.65
N GLY A 28 -5.00 3.69 38.25
CA GLY A 28 -5.45 4.79 37.39
C GLY A 28 -5.53 4.46 35.89
N THR A 29 -5.12 3.26 35.45
CA THR A 29 -5.27 2.82 34.05
C THR A 29 -6.23 1.63 33.98
N ILE A 30 -7.32 1.77 33.23
CA ILE A 30 -8.24 0.67 32.92
C ILE A 30 -7.70 -0.02 31.66
N PRO A 31 -7.30 -1.31 31.71
CA PRO A 31 -6.82 -2.02 30.53
C PRO A 31 -7.94 -2.20 29.53
N ASP A 32 -7.76 -1.64 28.33
CA ASP A 32 -8.61 -1.92 27.18
C ASP A 32 -8.08 -3.20 26.50
N LEU A 33 -8.64 -4.34 26.91
CA LEU A 33 -8.32 -5.66 26.35
C LEU A 33 -9.22 -6.05 25.18
N ASP A 34 -10.29 -5.27 24.92
CA ASP A 34 -11.31 -5.56 23.91
C ASP A 34 -10.99 -4.88 22.57
N SER A 35 -10.43 -3.67 22.61
CA SER A 35 -10.08 -2.92 21.40
C SER A 35 -8.84 -2.06 21.62
N PRO A 36 -7.64 -2.67 21.70
CA PRO A 36 -6.41 -1.90 21.78
C PRO A 36 -6.35 -0.94 20.59
N PRO A 37 -5.93 0.32 20.78
CA PRO A 37 -5.89 1.33 19.73
C PRO A 37 -4.92 0.92 18.62
N ASN A 38 -5.43 0.17 17.66
CA ASN A 38 -4.77 -0.18 16.43
C ASN A 38 -4.90 1.02 15.50
N GLN A 39 -3.77 1.57 15.04
CA GLN A 39 -3.71 2.68 14.10
C GLN A 39 -4.18 2.29 12.68
N ASN A 40 -5.25 1.51 12.57
CA ASN A 40 -5.91 1.10 11.33
C ASN A 40 -6.25 2.29 10.45
N ALA A 41 -6.65 3.41 11.05
CA ALA A 41 -6.95 4.64 10.34
C ALA A 41 -5.74 5.18 9.56
N LEU A 42 -4.53 5.06 10.13
CA LEU A 42 -3.29 5.49 9.48
C LEU A 42 -2.95 4.57 8.31
N CYS A 43 -3.05 3.26 8.50
CA CYS A 43 -2.85 2.28 7.42
C CYS A 43 -3.83 2.53 6.25
N LEU A 44 -5.11 2.71 6.57
CA LEU A 44 -6.15 2.98 5.57
C LEU A 44 -5.91 4.30 4.83
N ALA A 45 -5.52 5.37 5.53
CA ALA A 45 -5.20 6.66 4.92
C ALA A 45 -4.00 6.56 3.97
N VAL A 46 -2.93 5.89 4.38
CA VAL A 46 -1.73 5.73 3.54
C VAL A 46 -2.05 4.88 2.31
N ALA A 47 -2.77 3.77 2.48
CA ALA A 47 -3.14 2.90 1.37
C ALA A 47 -4.02 3.61 0.35
N THR A 48 -5.02 4.37 0.79
CA THR A 48 -5.93 5.13 -0.09
C THR A 48 -5.20 6.21 -0.88
N ILE A 49 -4.30 6.96 -0.24
CA ILE A 49 -3.46 7.97 -0.91
C ILE A 49 -2.57 7.31 -1.96
N CYS A 50 -1.88 6.23 -1.60
CA CYS A 50 -1.02 5.49 -2.52
C CYS A 50 -1.79 4.95 -3.74
N LEU A 51 -2.97 4.37 -3.52
CA LEU A 51 -3.83 3.89 -4.60
C LEU A 51 -4.28 5.03 -5.52
N SER A 52 -4.68 6.17 -4.96
CA SER A 52 -5.16 7.31 -5.74
C SER A 52 -4.08 7.90 -6.65
N ILE A 53 -2.86 8.05 -6.13
CA ILE A 53 -1.71 8.53 -6.90
C ILE A 53 -1.37 7.54 -8.01
N SER A 54 -1.27 6.25 -7.66
CA SER A 54 -0.95 5.18 -8.63
C SER A 54 -1.97 5.11 -9.76
N THR A 55 -3.26 5.18 -9.40
CA THR A 55 -4.37 5.16 -10.37
C THR A 55 -4.30 6.35 -11.31
N THR A 56 -4.05 7.56 -10.78
CA THR A 56 -3.93 8.77 -11.58
C THR A 56 -2.74 8.71 -12.54
N ALA A 57 -1.59 8.22 -12.08
CA ALA A 57 -0.41 8.05 -12.90
C ALA A 57 -0.64 7.04 -14.05
N ILE A 58 -1.34 5.93 -13.77
CA ILE A 58 -1.69 4.94 -14.79
C ILE A 58 -2.64 5.53 -15.83
N ILE A 59 -3.67 6.27 -15.40
CA ILE A 59 -4.61 6.94 -16.32
C ILE A 59 -3.86 7.93 -17.21
N PHE A 60 -2.96 8.73 -16.64
CA PHE A 60 -2.17 9.68 -17.40
C PHE A 60 -1.24 9.00 -18.40
N ALA A 61 -0.55 7.93 -17.99
CA ALA A 61 0.30 7.14 -18.87
C ALA A 61 -0.51 6.46 -20.00
N ALA A 62 -1.70 5.95 -19.70
CA ALA A 62 -2.60 5.36 -20.69
C ALA A 62 -3.09 6.42 -21.69
N TYR A 63 -3.47 7.60 -21.21
CA TYR A 63 -3.88 8.72 -22.05
C TYR A 63 -2.76 9.16 -22.99
N ALA A 64 -1.55 9.35 -22.47
CA ALA A 64 -0.39 9.73 -23.29
C ALA A 64 -0.08 8.70 -24.38
N LYS A 65 -0.10 7.40 -24.04
CA LYS A 65 0.08 6.31 -25.01
C LYS A 65 -1.02 6.29 -26.06
N LEU A 66 -2.28 6.44 -25.66
CA LEU A 66 -3.41 6.44 -26.59
C LEU A 66 -3.36 7.64 -27.53
N HIS A 67 -3.01 8.82 -27.02
CA HIS A 67 -2.88 10.04 -27.82
C HIS A 67 -1.75 9.90 -28.86
N GLY A 68 -0.60 9.34 -28.47
CA GLY A 68 0.49 9.03 -29.39
C GLY A 68 0.07 8.09 -30.53
N VAL A 69 -0.57 6.96 -30.20
CA VAL A 69 -1.04 5.99 -31.21
C VAL A 69 -2.08 6.59 -32.15
N ARG A 70 -2.99 7.42 -31.62
CA ARG A 70 -4.02 8.10 -32.43
C ARG A 70 -3.41 9.10 -33.42
N ASN A 71 -2.41 9.86 -33.01
CA ASN A 71 -1.76 10.83 -33.89
C ASN A 71 -0.98 10.12 -35.01
N VAL A 72 -0.25 9.05 -34.69
CA VAL A 72 0.47 8.24 -35.69
C VAL A 72 -0.50 7.64 -36.73
N HIS A 73 -1.65 7.11 -36.29
CA HIS A 73 -2.67 6.60 -37.22
C HIS A 73 -3.25 7.68 -38.13
N TYR A 74 -3.47 8.89 -37.62
CA TYR A 74 -3.98 10.00 -38.42
C TYR A 74 -2.99 10.42 -39.50
N GLU A 75 -1.70 10.51 -39.15
CA GLU A 75 -0.65 10.84 -40.11
C GLU A 75 -0.48 9.76 -41.19
N ASP A 76 -0.56 8.49 -40.83
CA ASP A 76 -0.43 7.38 -41.79
C ASP A 76 -1.63 7.30 -42.75
N CYS A 77 -2.84 7.52 -42.25
CA CYS A 77 -4.04 7.66 -43.10
C CYS A 77 -3.92 8.83 -44.07
N LYS A 78 -3.46 10.00 -43.59
CA LYS A 78 -3.26 11.18 -44.43
C LYS A 78 -2.19 10.95 -45.49
N ASN A 79 -1.09 10.30 -45.12
CA ASN A 79 -0.01 9.97 -46.04
C ASN A 79 -0.48 9.01 -47.14
N LYS A 80 -1.25 7.96 -46.80
CA LYS A 80 -1.86 7.04 -47.79
C LYS A 80 -2.77 7.75 -48.80
N VAL A 81 -3.53 8.75 -48.35
CA VAL A 81 -4.35 9.60 -49.22
C VAL A 81 -3.48 10.53 -50.07
N SER A 82 -2.38 11.06 -49.54
CA SER A 82 -1.48 11.90 -50.33
C SER A 82 -0.77 11.10 -51.44
N VAL A 83 -0.34 9.86 -51.15
CA VAL A 83 0.34 9.03 -52.16
C VAL A 83 -0.63 8.49 -53.20
N ASN A 84 -1.88 8.18 -52.83
CA ASN A 84 -2.87 7.67 -53.78
C ASN A 84 -3.38 8.76 -54.75
N SER A 85 -3.27 10.03 -54.36
CA SER A 85 -3.67 11.19 -55.16
C SER A 85 -2.51 11.78 -55.97
N TRP A 86 -1.29 11.26 -55.81
CA TRP A 86 -0.14 11.70 -56.60
C TRP A 86 -0.28 11.24 -58.05
N LYS A 87 -0.29 12.21 -58.97
CA LYS A 87 -0.20 11.99 -60.40
C LYS A 87 1.15 12.53 -60.87
N PRO A 88 1.94 11.76 -61.64
CA PRO A 88 3.22 12.26 -62.15
C PRO A 88 2.98 13.48 -63.06
N PRO A 89 3.89 14.47 -63.02
CA PRO A 89 3.87 15.56 -63.99
C PRO A 89 4.15 15.01 -65.40
N ASP A 90 3.37 15.48 -66.36
CA ASP A 90 3.45 15.23 -67.80
C ASP A 90 4.74 15.76 -68.46
#